data_AF-A0A0G1A486-F1
#
_entry.id   AF-A0A0G1A486-F1
#
_cell.length_a   1.000
_cell.length_b   1.000
_cell.length_c   1.000
_cell.angle_alpha   90.00
_cell.angle_beta   90.00
_cell.angle_gamma   90.00
#
_symmetry.space_group_name_H-M   'P 1'
#
loop_
_entity.id
_entity.type
_entity.pdbx_description
1 polymer ?
#
loop_
_entity_poly.entity_id
_entity_poly.type
_entity_poly.pdbx_seq_one_letter_code
_entity_poly.pdbx_strand_id
1 'polypeptide(L)'
;MEQFFASIYALRNEPGPGFPTTLKEKYLDGEVTLWFSLEMASFGGEIHFYLRTPAKHKNVIEANLYAQYPDIEIIEADDYISRMPAGLPELYQSGFDLAGGEFKTGKPDPYPIATYLKFETAQEEYQLDPISALMEIFGKLRPEEDGWLQILIRPADPNPKTSHWKKQVAETIEELRKKGAKEVSVGDEGQTMTYTPLKTPGETAVIKAIEESVLKSGFEVVIRWLYFAPQSIFNKDVVQRGIAGALNQYASGGLNFFVPSLASKTAMEWHNFPYVFPKYRTAVRKKELLKKYQERSLPEETILAQWSAANFWRSRSVFVLNTEELATIYHLPSHLVLTAPFVRRVEAKRAGPPAGLPLFEE
;
A
#
# COMPACT_ATOMS: atom_id res chain seq x y z
N MET A 1 0.69 -7.35 13.43
CA MET A 1 0.74 -6.10 12.64
C MET A 1 -0.57 -5.31 12.59
N GLU A 2 -1.76 -5.91 12.68
CA GLU A 2 -3.00 -5.12 12.65
C GLU A 2 -3.05 -4.06 13.76
N GLN A 3 -2.73 -4.44 15.00
CA GLN A 3 -2.66 -3.52 16.14
C GLN A 3 -1.62 -2.39 15.93
N PHE A 4 -0.58 -2.63 15.13
CA PHE A 4 0.46 -1.64 14.84
C PHE A 4 -0.08 -0.59 13.88
N PHE A 5 -0.85 -0.99 12.87
CA PHE A 5 -1.53 -0.03 12.01
C PHE A 5 -2.66 0.69 12.75
N ALA A 6 -3.36 0.04 13.67
CA ALA A 6 -4.34 0.72 14.52
C ALA A 6 -3.69 1.81 15.39
N SER A 7 -2.50 1.56 15.96
CA SER A 7 -1.78 2.58 16.73
C SER A 7 -1.25 3.71 15.85
N ILE A 8 -0.74 3.41 14.64
CA ILE A 8 -0.36 4.43 13.65
C ILE A 8 -1.56 5.30 13.27
N TYR A 9 -2.75 4.73 13.12
CA TYR A 9 -3.95 5.47 12.78
C TYR A 9 -4.28 6.54 13.84
N ALA A 10 -4.06 6.22 15.11
CA ALA A 10 -4.25 7.15 16.23
C ALA A 10 -3.20 8.28 16.26
N LEU A 11 -2.05 8.11 15.59
CA LEU A 11 -1.02 9.16 15.48
C LEU A 11 -1.33 10.21 14.41
N ARG A 12 -2.51 10.14 13.78
CA ARG A 12 -2.94 11.16 12.83
C ARG A 12 -3.04 12.53 13.52
N ASN A 13 -2.71 13.57 12.77
CA ASN A 13 -3.06 14.92 13.17
C ASN A 13 -4.58 15.05 12.99
N GLU A 14 -5.32 15.16 14.10
CA GLU A 14 -6.71 15.59 14.07
C GLU A 14 -6.75 17.08 14.37
N PRO A 15 -7.32 17.90 13.47
CA PRO A 15 -7.65 19.27 13.84
C PRO A 15 -8.57 19.24 15.06
N GLY A 16 -8.35 20.16 16.01
CA GLY A 16 -9.06 20.25 17.28
C GLY A 16 -10.58 20.23 17.09
N PRO A 17 -11.33 19.65 18.05
CA PRO A 17 -12.77 19.51 17.95
C PRO A 17 -13.43 20.89 17.96
N GLY A 18 -14.13 21.23 16.87
CA GLY A 18 -15.02 22.38 16.81
C GLY A 18 -14.78 23.32 15.63
N PHE A 19 -15.87 23.81 15.06
CA PHE A 19 -15.85 24.99 14.21
C PHE A 19 -15.61 26.23 15.07
N PRO A 20 -14.70 27.16 14.72
CA PRO A 20 -13.92 27.29 13.48
C PRO A 20 -12.49 26.74 13.55
N THR A 21 -12.07 26.17 14.67
CA THR A 21 -10.72 25.66 14.93
C THR A 21 -10.27 24.67 13.85
N THR A 22 -11.15 23.75 13.44
CA THR A 22 -10.87 22.78 12.37
C THR A 22 -10.58 23.43 11.01
N LEU A 23 -11.27 24.51 10.66
CA LEU A 23 -11.03 25.22 9.39
C LEU A 23 -9.76 26.06 9.46
N LYS A 24 -9.50 26.65 10.62
CA LYS A 24 -8.27 27.40 10.86
C LYS A 24 -7.05 26.48 10.74
N GLU A 25 -7.02 25.39 11.48
CA GLU A 25 -5.86 24.49 11.47
C GLU A 25 -5.64 23.86 10.08
N LYS A 26 -6.72 23.44 9.40
CA LYS A 26 -6.63 22.80 8.08
C LYS A 26 -6.29 23.77 6.94
N TYR A 27 -6.83 24.98 6.93
CA TYR A 27 -6.71 25.92 5.80
C TYR A 27 -5.82 27.13 6.06
N LEU A 28 -5.75 27.63 7.30
CA LEU A 28 -4.91 28.78 7.68
C LEU A 28 -3.54 28.33 8.22
N ASP A 29 -3.52 27.35 9.13
CA ASP A 29 -2.27 26.84 9.70
C ASP A 29 -1.64 25.76 8.79
N GLY A 30 -2.41 25.24 7.83
CA GLY A 30 -1.94 24.33 6.80
C GLY A 30 -1.57 22.94 7.33
N GLU A 31 -2.21 22.50 8.41
CA GLU A 31 -1.94 21.18 8.96
C GLU A 31 -2.34 20.08 7.97
N VAL A 32 -1.34 19.33 7.52
CA VAL A 32 -1.52 18.16 6.68
C VAL A 32 -1.39 16.87 7.50
N THR A 33 -2.18 15.87 7.15
CA THR A 33 -2.02 14.53 7.70
C THR A 33 -0.69 13.96 7.22
N LEU A 34 0.23 13.74 8.16
CA LEU A 34 1.51 13.14 7.86
C LEU A 34 1.33 11.68 7.41
N TRP A 35 2.23 11.24 6.55
CA TRP A 35 2.25 9.88 6.03
C TRP A 35 3.48 9.11 6.50
N PHE A 36 3.38 7.79 6.38
CA PHE A 36 4.43 6.84 6.72
C PHE A 36 4.82 6.07 5.47
N SER A 37 6.08 5.64 5.38
CA SER A 37 6.56 4.80 4.29
C SER A 37 6.96 3.44 4.83
N LEU A 38 6.29 2.40 4.36
CA LEU A 38 6.64 1.00 4.60
C LEU A 38 7.35 0.50 3.34
N GLU A 39 8.62 0.13 3.46
CA GLU A 39 9.46 -0.16 2.31
C GLU A 39 10.13 -1.51 2.47
N MET A 40 10.24 -2.23 1.36
CA MET A 40 11.00 -3.47 1.26
C MET A 40 11.94 -3.31 0.07
N ALA A 41 13.24 -3.37 0.33
CA ALA A 41 14.27 -3.25 -0.70
C ALA A 41 15.13 -4.50 -0.72
N SER A 42 15.41 -5.00 -1.92
CA SER A 42 16.40 -6.04 -2.15
C SER A 42 17.60 -5.43 -2.84
N PHE A 43 18.77 -5.71 -2.29
CA PHE A 43 20.06 -5.37 -2.88
C PHE A 43 20.78 -6.65 -3.24
N GLY A 44 20.75 -7.00 -4.52
CA GLY A 44 21.44 -8.21 -4.96
C GLY A 44 20.89 -9.52 -4.39
N GLY A 45 19.63 -9.55 -3.95
CA GLY A 45 18.99 -10.70 -3.31
C GLY A 45 18.92 -10.64 -1.77
N GLU A 46 19.61 -9.69 -1.13
CA GLU A 46 19.49 -9.45 0.32
C GLU A 46 18.31 -8.50 0.59
N ILE A 47 17.32 -8.97 1.36
CA ILE A 47 16.07 -8.25 1.62
C ILE A 47 16.19 -7.48 2.93
N HIS A 48 15.85 -6.19 2.86
CA HIS A 48 15.79 -5.27 3.98
C HIS A 48 14.40 -4.64 4.08
N PHE A 49 13.92 -4.50 5.30
CA PHE A 49 12.69 -3.78 5.63
C PHE A 49 13.04 -2.42 6.19
N TYR A 50 12.39 -1.38 5.66
CA TYR A 50 12.57 0.00 6.08
C TYR A 50 11.23 0.61 6.47
N LEU A 51 11.25 1.42 7.50
CA LEU A 51 10.10 2.19 7.95
C LEU A 51 10.51 3.64 8.12
N ARG A 52 9.94 4.53 7.30
CA ARG A 52 10.15 5.98 7.43
C ARG A 52 8.95 6.62 8.11
N THR A 53 9.24 7.40 9.15
CA THR A 53 8.21 8.03 10.00
C THR A 53 8.62 9.46 10.34
N PRO A 54 7.67 10.34 10.69
CA PRO A 54 8.00 11.65 11.25
C PRO A 54 8.78 11.49 12.56
N ALA A 55 9.82 12.30 12.77
CA ALA A 55 10.70 12.22 13.94
C ALA A 55 9.93 12.23 15.28
N LYS A 56 8.84 12.99 15.37
CA LYS A 56 7.96 13.07 16.56
C LYS A 56 7.32 11.73 16.96
N HIS A 57 7.20 10.78 16.04
CA HIS A 57 6.53 9.50 16.25
C HIS A 57 7.50 8.32 16.40
N LYS A 58 8.82 8.54 16.27
CA LYS A 58 9.85 7.49 16.31
C LYS A 58 9.70 6.57 17.52
N ASN A 59 9.72 7.14 18.73
CA ASN A 59 9.68 6.37 19.98
C ASN A 59 8.40 5.53 20.13
N VAL A 60 7.25 6.07 19.71
CA VAL A 60 5.96 5.35 19.80
C VAL A 60 5.93 4.18 18.83
N ILE A 61 6.49 4.36 17.64
CA ILE A 61 6.53 3.33 16.60
C ILE A 61 7.49 2.22 16.97
N GLU A 62 8.69 2.56 17.47
CA GLU A 62 9.66 1.57 17.96
C GLU A 62 9.05 0.74 19.10
N ALA A 63 8.43 1.37 20.09
CA ALA A 63 7.77 0.68 21.19
C ALA A 63 6.66 -0.28 20.70
N ASN A 64 5.84 0.15 19.75
CA ASN A 64 4.78 -0.69 19.18
C ASN A 64 5.32 -1.90 18.40
N LEU A 65 6.42 -1.72 17.68
CA LEU A 65 7.07 -2.81 16.96
C LEU A 65 7.69 -3.83 17.92
N TYR A 66 8.42 -3.37 18.94
CA TYR A 66 8.98 -4.25 19.97
C TYR A 66 7.90 -5.01 20.75
N ALA A 67 6.73 -4.39 20.97
CA ALA A 67 5.61 -5.04 21.64
C ALA A 67 5.03 -6.21 20.82
N GLN A 68 5.02 -6.10 19.49
CA GLN A 68 4.48 -7.15 18.60
C GLN A 68 5.53 -8.17 18.19
N TYR A 69 6.78 -7.75 18.07
CA TYR A 69 7.89 -8.59 17.68
C TYR A 69 9.06 -8.37 18.65
N PRO A 70 9.10 -9.12 19.77
CA PRO A 70 10.12 -8.93 20.81
C PRO A 70 11.57 -9.22 20.38
N ASP A 71 11.76 -9.88 19.24
CA ASP A 71 13.06 -10.35 18.75
C ASP A 71 13.61 -9.55 17.57
N ILE A 72 12.93 -8.47 17.17
CA ILE A 72 13.44 -7.57 16.13
C ILE A 72 14.55 -6.70 16.70
N GLU A 73 15.48 -6.29 15.84
CA GLU A 73 16.42 -5.22 16.12
C GLU A 73 16.12 -4.07 15.17
N ILE A 74 15.79 -2.90 15.72
CA ILE A 74 15.53 -1.69 14.94
C ILE A 74 16.83 -0.89 14.91
N ILE A 75 17.35 -0.62 13.71
CA ILE A 75 18.58 0.13 13.49
C ILE A 75 18.21 1.38 12.69
N GLU A 76 18.70 2.54 13.14
CA GLU A 76 18.64 3.76 12.35
C GLU A 76 19.62 3.65 11.19
N ALA A 77 19.08 3.67 9.98
CA ALA A 77 19.84 3.52 8.75
C ALA A 77 19.70 4.78 7.89
N ASP A 78 20.77 5.10 7.16
CA ASP A 78 20.72 6.14 6.13
C ASP A 78 19.74 5.76 5.02
N ASP A 79 19.19 6.78 4.34
CA ASP A 79 18.24 6.55 3.25
C ASP A 79 18.92 5.79 2.11
N TYR A 80 18.53 4.53 1.91
CA TYR A 80 19.10 3.65 0.89
C TYR A 80 18.94 4.19 -0.53
N ILE A 81 18.01 5.13 -0.75
CA ILE A 81 17.84 5.81 -2.04
C ILE A 81 19.14 6.49 -2.48
N SER A 82 19.98 6.92 -1.54
CA SER A 82 21.30 7.53 -1.82
C SER A 82 22.29 6.58 -2.52
N ARG A 83 22.04 5.27 -2.53
CA ARG A 83 22.84 4.28 -3.27
C ARG A 83 22.74 4.46 -4.78
N MET A 84 21.64 5.03 -5.27
CA MET A 84 21.42 5.30 -6.68
C MET A 84 21.50 6.80 -6.97
N PRO A 85 22.02 7.21 -8.15
CA PRO A 85 22.04 8.61 -8.54
C PRO A 85 20.65 9.26 -8.50
N ALA A 86 20.61 10.53 -8.11
CA ALA A 86 19.35 11.27 -7.97
C ALA A 86 18.69 11.52 -9.34
N GLY A 87 19.50 11.78 -10.37
CA GLY A 87 19.03 12.07 -11.72
C GLY A 87 18.97 10.84 -12.63
N LEU A 88 17.94 10.78 -13.48
CA LEU A 88 17.87 9.79 -14.57
C LEU A 88 19.09 9.83 -15.51
N PRO A 89 19.64 10.99 -15.93
CA PRO A 89 20.84 11.03 -16.76
C PRO A 89 22.08 10.45 -16.08
N GLU A 90 22.26 10.71 -14.79
CA GLU A 90 23.38 10.21 -13.98
C GLU A 90 23.29 8.70 -13.81
N LEU A 91 22.07 8.18 -13.61
CA LEU A 91 21.80 6.74 -13.57
C LEU A 91 22.20 6.04 -14.88
N TYR A 92 21.96 6.68 -16.02
CA TYR A 92 22.40 6.14 -17.31
C TYR A 92 23.91 6.20 -17.49
N GLN A 93 24.57 7.22 -16.95
CA GLN A 93 26.03 7.33 -16.98
C GLN A 93 26.70 6.26 -16.10
N SER A 94 26.07 5.86 -14.99
CA SER A 94 26.55 4.75 -14.17
C SER A 94 26.29 3.36 -14.78
N GLY A 95 25.64 3.30 -15.96
CA GLY A 95 25.39 2.06 -16.69
C GLY A 95 24.12 1.32 -16.28
N PHE A 96 23.32 1.88 -15.39
CA PHE A 96 22.05 1.31 -14.93
C PHE A 96 20.87 1.78 -15.79
N ASP A 97 19.83 0.96 -15.89
CA ASP A 97 18.50 1.37 -16.34
C ASP A 97 17.47 1.15 -15.23
N LEU A 98 16.37 1.89 -15.33
CA LEU A 98 15.28 1.94 -14.38
C LEU A 98 13.98 1.42 -15.01
N ALA A 99 13.30 0.53 -14.31
CA ALA A 99 11.88 0.26 -14.51
C ALA A 99 11.10 0.54 -13.23
N GLY A 100 9.82 0.80 -13.39
CA GLY A 100 8.92 0.95 -12.24
C GLY A 100 7.50 1.23 -12.64
N GLY A 101 6.64 1.25 -11.63
CA GLY A 101 5.25 1.64 -11.76
C GLY A 101 4.55 1.71 -10.40
N GLU A 102 3.28 2.07 -10.44
CA GLU A 102 2.39 2.00 -9.28
C GLU A 102 1.36 0.89 -9.49
N PHE A 103 0.88 0.31 -8.40
CA PHE A 103 -0.29 -0.55 -8.40
C PHE A 103 -1.54 0.24 -8.02
N LYS A 104 -2.70 -0.24 -8.48
CA LYS A 104 -4.02 0.22 -8.06
C LYS A 104 -4.91 -1.00 -7.83
N THR A 105 -6.05 -0.79 -7.20
CA THR A 105 -7.11 -1.79 -7.10
C THR A 105 -7.82 -1.99 -8.45
N GLY A 106 -8.24 -3.22 -8.73
CA GLY A 106 -9.00 -3.58 -9.93
C GLY A 106 -10.50 -3.27 -9.80
N LYS A 107 -11.05 -3.40 -8.58
CA LYS A 107 -12.40 -3.01 -8.21
C LYS A 107 -12.40 -1.74 -7.36
N PRO A 108 -13.55 -1.07 -7.20
CA PRO A 108 -13.68 0.07 -6.29
C PRO A 108 -13.20 -0.22 -4.86
N ASP A 109 -12.68 0.81 -4.20
CA ASP A 109 -12.12 0.77 -2.84
C ASP A 109 -13.01 0.12 -1.75
N PRO A 110 -14.35 0.14 -1.84
CA PRO A 110 -15.20 -0.58 -0.88
C PRO A 110 -14.99 -2.09 -0.84
N TYR A 111 -14.51 -2.70 -1.94
CA TYR A 111 -14.21 -4.12 -1.95
C TYR A 111 -12.85 -4.36 -1.28
N PRO A 112 -12.78 -5.17 -0.21
CA PRO A 112 -11.50 -5.50 0.39
C PRO A 112 -10.76 -6.57 -0.43
N ILE A 113 -9.45 -6.70 -0.23
CA ILE A 113 -8.62 -7.82 -0.69
C ILE A 113 -8.76 -9.03 0.26
N ALA A 114 -8.21 -10.18 -0.14
CA ALA A 114 -8.07 -11.30 0.80
C ALA A 114 -7.08 -10.95 1.91
N THR A 115 -7.51 -11.12 3.16
CA THR A 115 -6.70 -10.87 4.35
C THR A 115 -5.99 -12.14 4.83
N TYR A 116 -4.98 -11.97 5.67
CA TYR A 116 -4.17 -13.05 6.26
C TYR A 116 -5.00 -14.18 6.89
N LEU A 117 -6.17 -13.87 7.47
CA LEU A 117 -7.10 -14.85 8.04
C LEU A 117 -7.50 -15.96 7.04
N LYS A 118 -7.62 -15.63 5.75
CA LYS A 118 -7.92 -16.63 4.71
C LYS A 118 -6.76 -17.58 4.47
N PHE A 119 -5.52 -17.11 4.62
CA PHE A 119 -4.31 -17.93 4.45
C PHE A 119 -4.08 -18.86 5.64
N GLU A 120 -4.46 -18.42 6.85
CA GLU A 120 -4.43 -19.27 8.05
C GLU A 120 -5.50 -20.38 8.02
N THR A 121 -6.68 -20.08 7.49
CA THR A 121 -7.81 -21.03 7.47
C THR A 121 -7.67 -22.09 6.35
N ALA A 122 -6.88 -21.82 5.31
CA ALA A 122 -6.89 -22.61 4.08
C ALA A 122 -6.24 -24.00 4.18
N GLN A 123 -5.41 -24.27 5.20
CA GLN A 123 -4.79 -25.59 5.46
C GLN A 123 -4.18 -25.60 6.88
N GLU A 124 -4.73 -26.40 7.81
CA GLU A 124 -4.15 -26.59 9.16
C GLU A 124 -2.71 -27.16 9.12
N GLU A 125 -2.27 -27.70 7.99
CA GLU A 125 -0.96 -28.37 7.82
C GLU A 125 0.13 -27.47 7.22
N TYR A 126 -0.24 -26.37 6.55
CA TYR A 126 0.71 -25.42 5.94
C TYR A 126 0.21 -23.99 6.13
N GLN A 127 0.62 -23.36 7.23
CA GLN A 127 0.43 -21.93 7.43
C GLN A 127 1.35 -21.17 6.45
N LEU A 128 0.81 -20.81 5.29
CA LEU A 128 1.51 -20.03 4.29
C LEU A 128 1.45 -18.54 4.65
N ASP A 129 2.62 -17.96 4.81
CA ASP A 129 2.76 -16.54 5.08
C ASP A 129 2.55 -15.72 3.79
N PRO A 130 1.62 -14.74 3.77
CA PRO A 130 1.34 -13.95 2.59
C PRO A 130 2.53 -13.14 2.06
N ILE A 131 3.56 -12.79 2.85
CA ILE A 131 4.70 -12.03 2.31
C ILE A 131 5.76 -12.91 1.61
N SER A 132 5.69 -14.23 1.81
CA SER A 132 6.69 -15.19 1.32
C SER A 132 6.88 -15.14 -0.20
N ALA A 133 5.79 -15.09 -0.97
CA ALA A 133 5.84 -15.03 -2.43
C ALA A 133 6.58 -13.79 -2.94
N LEU A 134 6.35 -12.64 -2.28
CA LEU A 134 7.03 -11.39 -2.58
C LEU A 134 8.52 -11.52 -2.25
N MET A 135 8.86 -12.01 -1.06
CA MET A 135 10.25 -12.21 -0.66
C MET A 135 11.01 -13.15 -1.60
N GLU A 136 10.39 -14.22 -2.08
CA GLU A 136 11.04 -15.16 -3.01
C GLU A 136 11.44 -14.48 -4.33
N ILE A 137 10.62 -13.56 -4.84
CA ILE A 137 10.95 -12.79 -6.05
C ILE A 137 12.12 -11.85 -5.80
N PHE A 138 12.10 -11.13 -4.67
CA PHE A 138 13.15 -10.19 -4.31
C PHE A 138 14.48 -10.90 -3.95
N GLY A 139 14.41 -12.11 -3.39
CA GLY A 139 15.57 -12.95 -3.09
C GLY A 139 16.20 -13.61 -4.32
N LYS A 140 15.46 -13.75 -5.44
CA LYS A 140 15.96 -14.27 -6.72
C LYS A 140 16.67 -13.22 -7.58
N LEU A 141 16.72 -11.96 -7.15
CA LEU A 141 17.45 -10.92 -7.88
C LEU A 141 18.95 -11.23 -7.88
N ARG A 142 19.61 -10.97 -9.01
CA ARG A 142 21.05 -11.15 -9.15
C ARG A 142 21.80 -10.07 -8.36
N PRO A 143 23.08 -10.28 -7.98
CA PRO A 143 23.87 -9.32 -7.20
C PRO A 143 23.95 -7.89 -7.76
N GLU A 144 23.78 -7.72 -9.07
CA GLU A 144 23.79 -6.41 -9.76
C GLU A 144 22.38 -5.81 -9.95
N GLU A 145 21.34 -6.47 -9.44
CA GLU A 145 19.95 -6.06 -9.54
C GLU A 145 19.43 -5.58 -8.19
N ASP A 146 18.82 -4.40 -8.20
CA ASP A 146 18.17 -3.81 -7.04
C ASP A 146 16.68 -3.70 -7.30
N GLY A 147 15.86 -4.20 -6.38
CA GLY A 147 14.41 -4.13 -6.46
C GLY A 147 13.86 -3.46 -5.22
N TRP A 148 13.08 -2.40 -5.37
CA TRP A 148 12.52 -1.65 -4.25
C TRP A 148 10.99 -1.58 -4.34
N LEU A 149 10.31 -1.89 -3.24
CA LEU A 149 8.87 -1.74 -3.05
C LEU A 149 8.63 -0.68 -1.98
N GLN A 150 7.72 0.24 -2.26
CA GLN A 150 7.32 1.31 -1.36
C GLN A 150 5.80 1.30 -1.23
N ILE A 151 5.32 1.21 0.01
CA ILE A 151 3.91 1.30 0.38
C ILE A 151 3.78 2.54 1.26
N LEU A 152 3.30 3.62 0.67
CA LEU A 152 3.01 4.85 1.40
C LEU A 152 1.61 4.75 1.99
N ILE A 153 1.50 5.03 3.29
CA ILE A 153 0.23 5.01 4.00
C ILE A 153 -0.06 6.36 4.65
N ARG A 154 -1.30 6.81 4.56
CA ARG A 154 -1.82 7.98 5.27
C ARG A 154 -3.16 7.62 5.92
N PRO A 155 -3.37 7.92 7.21
CA PRO A 155 -4.67 7.71 7.85
C PRO A 155 -5.79 8.38 7.05
N ALA A 156 -6.81 7.61 6.65
CA ALA A 156 -7.97 8.14 5.96
C ALA A 156 -8.89 8.88 6.95
N ASP A 157 -9.67 9.84 6.44
CA ASP A 157 -10.58 10.66 7.24
C ASP A 157 -11.56 9.77 8.05
N PRO A 158 -11.60 9.90 9.40
CA PRO A 158 -12.50 9.12 10.24
C PRO A 158 -13.97 9.44 10.01
N ASN A 159 -14.29 10.68 9.64
CA ASN A 159 -15.64 11.19 9.72
C ASN A 159 -16.46 10.65 8.53
N PRO A 160 -17.52 9.86 8.77
CA PRO A 160 -18.33 9.27 7.70
C PRO A 160 -18.95 10.30 6.74
N LYS A 161 -19.15 11.55 7.19
CA LYS A 161 -19.75 12.62 6.37
C LYS A 161 -18.76 13.28 5.42
N THR A 162 -17.47 13.24 5.72
CA THR A 162 -16.42 13.87 4.90
C THR A 162 -15.60 12.82 4.14
N SER A 163 -15.42 11.64 4.73
CA SER A 163 -14.69 10.53 4.13
C SER A 163 -15.34 10.04 2.84
N HIS A 164 -14.62 10.18 1.73
CA HIS A 164 -15.06 9.72 0.41
C HIS A 164 -15.23 8.19 0.38
N TRP A 165 -14.29 7.45 0.98
CA TRP A 165 -14.33 5.99 1.07
C TRP A 165 -15.60 5.49 1.79
N LYS A 166 -15.90 6.02 2.98
CA LYS A 166 -17.09 5.58 3.74
C LYS A 166 -18.41 5.84 2.99
N LYS A 167 -18.49 6.93 2.21
CA LYS A 167 -19.64 7.20 1.33
C LYS A 167 -19.74 6.16 0.22
N GLN A 168 -18.64 5.90 -0.48
CA GLN A 168 -18.60 4.87 -1.51
C GLN A 168 -19.00 3.49 -0.98
N VAL A 169 -18.64 3.16 0.28
CA VAL A 169 -19.08 1.91 0.87
C VAL A 169 -20.59 1.88 1.09
N ALA A 170 -21.18 2.94 1.63
CA ALA A 170 -22.63 3.02 1.80
C ALA A 170 -23.37 2.86 0.46
N GLU A 171 -22.92 3.56 -0.58
CA GLU A 171 -23.45 3.46 -1.94
C GLU A 171 -23.30 2.04 -2.49
N THR A 172 -22.13 1.42 -2.34
CA THR A 172 -21.87 0.06 -2.82
C THR A 172 -22.74 -0.97 -2.11
N ILE A 173 -22.93 -0.83 -0.79
CA ILE A 173 -23.82 -1.73 -0.02
C ILE A 173 -25.27 -1.57 -0.49
N GLU A 174 -25.75 -0.36 -0.73
CA GLU A 174 -27.08 -0.12 -1.27
C GLU A 174 -27.24 -0.72 -2.67
N GLU A 175 -26.27 -0.55 -3.55
CA GLU A 175 -26.27 -1.16 -4.88
C GLU A 175 -26.30 -2.69 -4.81
N LEU A 176 -25.50 -3.30 -3.93
CA LEU A 176 -25.48 -4.75 -3.74
C LEU A 176 -26.80 -5.25 -3.12
N ARG A 177 -27.46 -4.46 -2.29
CA ARG A 177 -28.81 -4.76 -1.78
C ARG A 177 -29.86 -4.68 -2.90
N LYS A 178 -29.79 -3.68 -3.78
CA LYS A 178 -30.72 -3.49 -4.91
C LYS A 178 -30.53 -4.53 -6.02
N LYS A 179 -29.29 -4.87 -6.40
CA LYS A 179 -29.01 -5.91 -7.42
C LYS A 179 -29.52 -7.29 -7.03
N GLY A 180 -29.59 -7.57 -5.73
CA GLY A 180 -30.20 -8.79 -5.20
C GLY A 180 -31.73 -8.79 -5.30
N ALA A 181 -32.40 -7.64 -5.31
CA ALA A 181 -33.86 -7.57 -5.43
C ALA A 181 -34.29 -7.69 -6.90
N LYS A 182 -34.73 -8.89 -7.31
CA LYS A 182 -35.43 -9.04 -8.59
C LYS A 182 -36.93 -8.80 -8.35
N GLU A 183 -37.45 -7.71 -8.89
CA GLU A 183 -38.90 -7.50 -8.98
C GLU A 183 -39.47 -8.51 -9.96
N VAL A 184 -40.22 -9.51 -9.47
CA VAL A 184 -40.97 -10.44 -10.31
C VAL A 184 -42.44 -10.08 -10.18
N SER A 185 -43.03 -9.52 -11.23
CA SER A 185 -44.47 -9.33 -11.33
C SER A 185 -45.15 -10.68 -11.57
N VAL A 186 -45.87 -11.21 -10.58
CA VAL A 186 -46.70 -12.41 -10.73
C VAL A 186 -48.16 -12.03 -10.53
N GLY A 187 -48.97 -12.10 -11.60
CA GLY A 187 -50.44 -12.16 -11.53
C GLY A 187 -51.21 -10.94 -12.07
N ASP A 188 -52.37 -11.24 -12.68
CA ASP A 188 -53.27 -10.38 -13.48
C ASP A 188 -54.04 -9.26 -12.72
N GLU A 189 -53.67 -8.92 -11.49
CA GLU A 189 -54.39 -7.92 -10.68
C GLU A 189 -53.46 -6.90 -9.98
N GLY A 190 -52.42 -6.42 -10.67
CA GLY A 190 -51.74 -5.15 -10.33
C GLY A 190 -51.07 -5.03 -8.96
N GLN A 191 -51.07 -6.06 -8.11
CA GLN A 191 -50.36 -6.07 -6.83
C GLN A 191 -48.89 -6.45 -7.05
N THR A 192 -48.02 -5.45 -6.98
CA THR A 192 -46.57 -5.64 -7.03
C THR A 192 -46.08 -6.14 -5.68
N MET A 193 -45.91 -7.46 -5.54
CA MET A 193 -45.25 -8.05 -4.38
C MET A 193 -43.73 -8.06 -4.62
N THR A 194 -43.00 -7.18 -3.93
CA THR A 194 -41.53 -7.18 -3.98
C THR A 194 -40.99 -8.36 -3.18
N TYR A 195 -40.66 -9.47 -3.85
CA TYR A 195 -39.90 -10.55 -3.21
C TYR A 195 -38.41 -10.22 -3.26
N THR A 196 -37.77 -10.07 -2.11
CA THR A 196 -36.29 -10.06 -2.05
C THR A 196 -35.84 -11.51 -2.12
N PRO A 197 -35.28 -12.01 -3.24
CA PRO A 197 -34.79 -13.37 -3.29
C PRO A 197 -33.68 -13.56 -2.26
N LEU A 198 -33.61 -14.78 -1.71
CA LEU A 198 -32.54 -15.15 -0.80
C LEU A 198 -31.19 -14.94 -1.52
N LYS A 199 -30.32 -14.11 -0.94
CA LYS A 199 -29.00 -13.83 -1.53
C LYS A 199 -28.20 -15.11 -1.66
N THR A 200 -27.40 -15.20 -2.72
CA THR A 200 -26.49 -16.33 -2.84
C THR A 200 -25.47 -16.31 -1.67
N PRO A 201 -24.94 -17.47 -1.24
CA PRO A 201 -23.92 -17.51 -0.20
C PRO A 201 -22.71 -16.65 -0.51
N GLY A 202 -22.31 -16.57 -1.79
CA GLY A 202 -21.19 -15.74 -2.25
C GLY A 202 -21.45 -14.24 -2.11
N GLU A 203 -22.63 -13.76 -2.52
CA GLU A 203 -23.00 -12.33 -2.37
C GLU A 203 -23.09 -11.93 -0.89
N THR A 204 -23.59 -12.82 -0.04
CA THR A 204 -23.67 -12.60 1.41
C THR A 204 -22.28 -12.51 2.01
N ALA A 205 -21.35 -13.37 1.60
CA ALA A 205 -19.95 -13.33 2.05
C ALA A 205 -19.25 -12.04 1.62
N VAL A 206 -19.51 -11.54 0.41
CA VAL A 206 -18.93 -10.27 -0.07
C VAL A 206 -19.46 -9.09 0.74
N ILE A 207 -20.77 -9.01 0.98
CA ILE A 207 -21.36 -7.92 1.79
C ILE A 207 -20.81 -7.95 3.20
N LYS A 208 -20.73 -9.13 3.81
CA LYS A 208 -20.16 -9.31 5.14
C LYS A 208 -18.71 -8.81 5.20
N ALA A 209 -17.89 -9.17 4.22
CA ALA A 209 -16.49 -8.71 4.14
C ALA A 209 -16.39 -7.18 4.00
N ILE A 210 -17.27 -6.56 3.21
CA ILE A 210 -17.34 -5.10 3.09
C ILE A 210 -17.74 -4.47 4.43
N GLU A 211 -18.78 -4.98 5.09
CA GLU A 211 -19.23 -4.48 6.39
C GLU A 211 -18.13 -4.59 7.46
N GLU A 212 -17.41 -5.70 7.51
CA GLU A 212 -16.26 -5.90 8.42
C GLU A 212 -15.09 -4.97 8.09
N SER A 213 -14.85 -4.65 6.82
CA SER A 213 -13.76 -3.75 6.40
C SER A 213 -13.99 -2.30 6.86
N VAL A 214 -15.24 -1.83 6.88
CA VAL A 214 -15.60 -0.45 7.28
C VAL A 214 -15.46 -0.21 8.77
N LEU A 215 -15.64 -1.26 9.57
CA LEU A 215 -15.49 -1.18 11.04
C LEU A 215 -14.03 -0.92 11.45
N LYS A 216 -13.08 -1.23 10.56
CA LYS A 216 -11.65 -1.06 10.78
C LYS A 216 -11.17 0.30 10.30
N SER A 217 -10.03 0.72 10.84
CA SER A 217 -9.39 1.97 10.43
C SER A 217 -8.87 1.86 8.99
N GLY A 218 -9.24 2.82 8.15
CA GLY A 218 -8.82 2.90 6.75
C GLY A 218 -7.59 3.78 6.56
N PHE A 219 -6.76 3.44 5.60
CA PHE A 219 -5.60 4.20 5.17
C PHE A 219 -5.67 4.44 3.67
N GLU A 220 -5.35 5.64 3.24
CA GLU A 220 -5.00 5.89 1.85
C GLU A 220 -3.61 5.31 1.57
N VAL A 221 -3.52 4.52 0.50
CA VAL A 221 -2.34 3.75 0.16
C VAL A 221 -1.88 4.06 -1.26
N VAL A 222 -0.57 4.17 -1.44
CA VAL A 222 0.08 4.10 -2.76
C VAL A 222 1.17 3.05 -2.71
N ILE A 223 1.08 2.08 -3.61
CA ILE A 223 2.10 1.04 -3.79
C ILE A 223 2.91 1.37 -5.04
N ARG A 224 4.22 1.56 -4.87
CA ARG A 224 5.21 1.83 -5.90
C ARG A 224 6.27 0.77 -5.89
N TRP A 225 6.78 0.44 -7.08
CA TRP A 225 7.97 -0.37 -7.20
C TRP A 225 8.94 0.26 -8.17
N LEU A 226 10.23 0.13 -7.87
CA LEU A 226 11.35 0.47 -8.72
C LEU A 226 12.26 -0.74 -8.86
N TYR A 227 12.89 -0.84 -10.02
CA TYR A 227 13.87 -1.85 -10.34
C TYR A 227 15.02 -1.21 -11.08
N PHE A 228 16.23 -1.44 -10.58
CA PHE A 228 17.47 -0.96 -11.14
C PHE A 228 18.32 -2.16 -11.53
N ALA A 229 18.85 -2.14 -12.76
CA ALA A 229 19.81 -3.14 -13.19
C ALA A 229 20.71 -2.57 -14.30
N PRO A 230 21.95 -3.07 -14.46
CA PRO A 230 22.79 -2.74 -15.60
C PRO A 230 22.09 -3.00 -16.93
N GLN A 231 22.32 -2.14 -17.91
CA GLN A 231 21.67 -2.23 -19.22
C GLN A 231 21.86 -3.59 -19.93
N SER A 232 22.97 -4.28 -19.65
CA SER A 232 23.30 -5.61 -20.20
C SER A 232 22.36 -6.72 -19.71
N ILE A 233 21.92 -6.63 -18.45
CA ILE A 233 21.13 -7.67 -17.79
C ILE A 233 19.67 -7.26 -17.56
N PHE A 234 19.35 -6.00 -17.85
CA PHE A 234 18.08 -5.37 -17.54
C PHE A 234 16.88 -6.16 -18.08
N ASN A 235 16.09 -6.71 -17.17
CA ASN A 235 14.84 -7.38 -17.52
C ASN A 235 13.71 -6.93 -16.58
N LYS A 236 13.02 -5.87 -16.99
CA LYS A 236 11.87 -5.31 -16.25
C LYS A 236 10.74 -6.32 -16.02
N ASP A 237 10.59 -7.33 -16.88
CA ASP A 237 9.43 -8.20 -16.87
C ASP A 237 9.50 -9.22 -15.74
N VAL A 238 10.70 -9.61 -15.33
CA VAL A 238 10.92 -10.52 -14.18
C VAL A 238 10.34 -9.90 -12.92
N VAL A 239 10.69 -8.64 -12.65
CA VAL A 239 10.22 -7.93 -11.46
C VAL A 239 8.77 -7.50 -11.60
N GLN A 240 8.37 -6.93 -12.74
CA GLN A 240 7.00 -6.48 -12.92
C GLN A 240 5.99 -7.64 -12.81
N ARG A 241 6.23 -8.75 -13.53
CA ARG A 241 5.32 -9.90 -13.51
C ARG A 241 5.46 -10.69 -12.22
N GLY A 242 6.67 -10.76 -11.64
CA GLY A 242 6.88 -11.33 -10.32
C GLY A 242 6.02 -10.62 -9.28
N ILE A 243 6.21 -9.31 -9.08
CA ILE A 243 5.45 -8.55 -8.09
C ILE A 243 3.95 -8.63 -8.37
N ALA A 244 3.51 -8.48 -9.63
CA ALA A 244 2.10 -8.62 -9.97
C ALA A 244 1.56 -10.03 -9.65
N GLY A 245 2.34 -11.07 -9.88
CA GLY A 245 2.00 -12.45 -9.54
C GLY A 245 1.88 -12.67 -8.03
N ALA A 246 2.83 -12.16 -7.23
CA ALA A 246 2.76 -12.20 -5.78
C ALA A 246 1.53 -11.45 -5.24
N LEU A 247 1.26 -10.24 -5.74
CA LEU A 247 0.08 -9.47 -5.34
C LEU A 247 -1.24 -10.14 -5.75
N ASN A 248 -1.24 -10.99 -6.79
CA ASN A 248 -2.43 -11.68 -7.24
C ASN A 248 -2.89 -12.78 -6.27
N GLN A 249 -2.06 -13.24 -5.34
CA GLN A 249 -2.49 -14.19 -4.30
C GLN A 249 -3.56 -13.59 -3.36
N TYR A 250 -3.60 -12.26 -3.26
CA TYR A 250 -4.62 -11.54 -2.48
C TYR A 250 -5.96 -11.43 -3.21
N ALA A 251 -6.03 -11.86 -4.48
CA ALA A 251 -7.26 -11.90 -5.24
C ALA A 251 -8.11 -13.09 -4.75
N SER A 252 -9.34 -12.80 -4.31
CA SER A 252 -10.32 -13.82 -3.94
C SER A 252 -11.61 -13.63 -4.73
N GLY A 253 -12.28 -14.72 -5.08
CA GLY A 253 -13.52 -14.69 -5.87
C GLY A 253 -14.56 -13.77 -5.23
N GLY A 254 -14.88 -12.66 -5.90
CA GLY A 254 -15.82 -11.65 -5.41
C GLY A 254 -15.18 -10.43 -4.72
N LEU A 255 -13.96 -10.55 -4.21
CA LEU A 255 -13.17 -9.50 -3.55
C LEU A 255 -12.30 -8.70 -4.55
N ASN A 256 -11.54 -7.73 -4.03
CA ASN A 256 -10.64 -6.87 -4.80
C ASN A 256 -9.30 -7.56 -5.09
N PHE A 257 -8.53 -6.96 -5.99
CA PHE A 257 -7.22 -7.44 -6.43
C PHE A 257 -6.37 -6.28 -6.94
N PHE A 258 -5.06 -6.46 -6.95
CA PHE A 258 -4.13 -5.44 -7.43
C PHE A 258 -3.88 -5.56 -8.94
N VAL A 259 -3.80 -4.42 -9.61
CA VAL A 259 -3.44 -4.31 -11.03
C VAL A 259 -2.39 -3.22 -11.23
N PRO A 260 -1.43 -3.40 -12.16
CA PRO A 260 -0.48 -2.36 -12.47
C PRO A 260 -1.20 -1.16 -13.11
N SER A 261 -0.89 0.05 -12.64
CA SER A 261 -1.44 1.28 -13.21
C SER A 261 -0.74 1.60 -14.54
N LEU A 262 -1.51 1.57 -15.63
CA LEU A 262 -1.03 1.96 -16.97
C LEU A 262 -0.59 3.43 -17.03
N ALA A 263 -1.13 4.27 -16.14
CA ALA A 263 -0.82 5.69 -16.09
C ALA A 263 0.59 5.97 -15.55
N SER A 264 1.07 5.16 -14.61
CA SER A 264 2.39 5.28 -13.99
C SER A 264 3.43 4.30 -14.53
N LYS A 265 3.02 3.35 -15.39
CA LYS A 265 3.94 2.43 -16.07
C LYS A 265 5.01 3.21 -16.85
N THR A 266 6.27 2.94 -16.51
CA THR A 266 7.46 3.56 -17.12
C THR A 266 7.61 3.20 -18.60
N ALA A 267 7.27 1.97 -18.99
CA ALA A 267 7.31 1.55 -20.40
C ALA A 267 6.06 2.05 -21.16
N MET A 268 6.26 2.96 -22.11
CA MET A 268 5.24 3.30 -23.10
C MET A 268 5.44 2.51 -24.39
N GLU A 269 4.38 1.83 -24.81
CA GLU A 269 4.29 1.23 -26.14
C GLU A 269 3.82 2.26 -27.17
N TRP A 270 4.15 2.04 -28.44
CA TRP A 270 3.84 2.95 -29.54
C TRP A 270 2.34 3.18 -29.72
N HIS A 271 1.49 2.25 -29.26
CA HIS A 271 0.03 2.31 -29.31
C HIS A 271 -0.60 2.98 -28.06
N ASN A 272 0.18 3.57 -27.16
CA ASN A 272 -0.34 4.30 -26.01
C ASN A 272 -0.47 5.80 -26.32
N PHE A 273 -1.71 6.29 -26.38
CA PHE A 273 -2.01 7.70 -26.64
C PHE A 273 -1.30 8.66 -25.64
N PRO A 274 -0.86 9.85 -26.08
CA PRO A 274 -0.67 10.30 -27.47
C PRO A 274 0.49 9.58 -28.20
N TYR A 275 0.25 9.08 -29.40
CA TYR A 275 1.16 8.22 -30.21
C TYR A 275 2.48 8.88 -30.69
N VAL A 276 2.97 9.91 -29.99
CA VAL A 276 4.14 10.72 -30.33
C VAL A 276 5.25 10.54 -29.30
N PHE A 277 6.50 10.52 -29.77
CA PHE A 277 7.73 10.49 -28.97
C PHE A 277 7.75 9.47 -27.81
N PRO A 278 7.53 8.17 -28.04
CA PRO A 278 7.44 7.17 -26.98
C PRO A 278 8.72 7.08 -26.12
N LYS A 279 9.90 7.27 -26.71
CA LYS A 279 11.19 7.27 -25.99
C LYS A 279 11.31 8.46 -25.02
N TYR A 280 10.98 9.67 -25.50
CA TYR A 280 11.00 10.88 -24.66
C TYR A 280 9.99 10.78 -23.54
N ARG A 281 8.75 10.35 -23.84
CA ARG A 281 7.70 10.16 -22.83
C ARG A 281 8.06 9.10 -21.79
N THR A 282 8.71 8.02 -22.21
CA THR A 282 9.26 6.98 -21.31
C THR A 282 10.30 7.58 -20.37
N ALA A 283 11.25 8.38 -20.89
CA ALA A 283 12.25 9.05 -20.05
C ALA A 283 11.63 10.03 -19.06
N VAL A 284 10.64 10.83 -19.49
CA VAL A 284 9.90 11.75 -18.59
C VAL A 284 9.17 10.98 -17.49
N ARG A 285 8.49 9.88 -17.82
CA ARG A 285 7.82 9.02 -16.83
C ARG A 285 8.81 8.37 -15.85
N LYS A 286 9.94 7.85 -16.33
CA LYS A 286 11.00 7.30 -15.47
C LYS A 286 11.52 8.36 -14.51
N LYS A 287 11.80 9.57 -15.00
CA LYS A 287 12.25 10.71 -14.18
C LYS A 287 11.21 11.09 -13.13
N GLU A 288 9.94 11.18 -13.52
CA GLU A 288 8.86 11.54 -12.60
C GLU A 288 8.63 10.47 -11.53
N LEU A 289 8.65 9.19 -11.91
CA LEU A 289 8.48 8.09 -10.97
C LEU A 289 9.66 8.04 -9.99
N LEU A 290 10.89 8.19 -10.46
CA LEU A 290 12.08 8.27 -9.61
C LEU A 290 11.96 9.42 -8.61
N LYS A 291 11.56 10.62 -9.08
CA LYS A 291 11.33 11.78 -8.22
C LYS A 291 10.25 11.51 -7.17
N LYS A 292 9.10 10.95 -7.56
CA LYS A 292 8.01 10.59 -6.64
C LYS A 292 8.45 9.59 -5.59
N TYR A 293 9.29 8.63 -5.96
CA TYR A 293 9.84 7.63 -5.06
C TYR A 293 10.81 8.25 -4.05
N GLN A 294 11.74 9.09 -4.51
CA GLN A 294 12.69 9.84 -3.68
C GLN A 294 11.99 10.74 -2.67
N GLU A 295 11.04 11.56 -3.15
CA GLU A 295 10.26 12.48 -2.33
C GLU A 295 9.25 11.75 -1.43
N ARG A 296 8.98 10.47 -1.71
CA ARG A 296 7.93 9.66 -1.04
C ARG A 296 6.59 10.39 -1.05
N SER A 297 6.29 11.04 -2.16
CA SER A 297 5.16 11.95 -2.27
C SER A 297 3.86 11.18 -2.35
N LEU A 298 2.92 11.43 -1.43
CA LEU A 298 1.53 11.01 -1.56
C LEU A 298 0.72 12.11 -2.25
N PRO A 299 -0.12 11.80 -3.25
CA PRO A 299 -0.98 12.80 -3.87
C PRO A 299 -1.93 13.40 -2.81
N GLU A 300 -1.95 14.72 -2.69
CA GLU A 300 -2.83 15.40 -1.73
C GLU A 300 -4.28 15.47 -2.21
N GLU A 301 -5.23 15.29 -1.29
CA GLU A 301 -6.66 15.43 -1.58
C GLU A 301 -7.14 16.87 -1.70
N THR A 302 -6.36 17.85 -1.25
CA THR A 302 -6.79 19.26 -1.27
C THR A 302 -7.07 19.72 -2.70
N ILE A 303 -8.23 20.35 -2.92
CA ILE A 303 -8.64 20.88 -4.23
C ILE A 303 -7.55 21.80 -4.81
N LEU A 304 -6.89 22.60 -3.97
CA LEU A 304 -5.80 23.48 -4.36
C LEU A 304 -4.59 22.70 -4.90
N ALA A 305 -4.21 21.60 -4.24
CA ALA A 305 -3.15 20.70 -4.68
C ALA A 305 -3.56 19.92 -5.95
N GLN A 306 -4.83 19.58 -6.08
CA GLN A 306 -5.38 18.97 -7.30
C GLN A 306 -5.26 19.91 -8.50
N TRP A 307 -5.55 21.20 -8.28
CA TRP A 307 -5.49 22.24 -9.30
C TRP A 307 -4.04 22.59 -9.67
N SER A 308 -3.17 22.78 -8.68
CA SER A 308 -1.76 23.16 -8.87
C SER A 308 -0.92 22.06 -9.51
N ALA A 309 -1.24 20.79 -9.25
CA ALA A 309 -0.52 19.66 -9.81
C ALA A 309 -0.87 19.36 -11.28
N ALA A 310 -1.72 20.16 -11.94
CA ALA A 310 -2.20 19.94 -13.31
C ALA A 310 -2.66 18.48 -13.56
N ASN A 311 -3.18 17.84 -12.51
CA ASN A 311 -3.43 16.40 -12.43
C ASN A 311 -4.74 15.96 -13.11
N PHE A 312 -5.40 16.85 -13.85
CA PHE A 312 -6.69 16.60 -14.51
C PHE A 312 -6.69 15.38 -15.44
N TRP A 313 -5.52 14.97 -15.97
CA TRP A 313 -5.37 13.85 -16.90
C TRP A 313 -4.64 12.64 -16.32
N ARG A 314 -4.23 12.67 -15.03
CA ARG A 314 -3.43 11.61 -14.43
C ARG A 314 -4.25 10.84 -13.40
N SER A 315 -4.61 9.60 -13.78
CA SER A 315 -5.25 8.64 -12.87
C SER A 315 -4.46 8.54 -11.58
N ARG A 316 -5.11 8.84 -10.46
CA ARG A 316 -4.58 8.58 -9.12
C ARG A 316 -4.46 7.08 -8.94
N SER A 317 -3.33 6.62 -8.43
CA SER A 317 -3.14 5.25 -7.95
C SER A 317 -3.35 5.16 -6.43
N VAL A 318 -4.05 6.15 -5.85
CA VAL A 318 -4.43 6.16 -4.43
C VAL A 318 -5.72 5.37 -4.31
N PHE A 319 -5.73 4.43 -3.38
CA PHE A 319 -6.88 3.63 -3.00
C PHE A 319 -6.86 3.44 -1.47
N VAL A 320 -7.96 3.02 -0.88
CA VAL A 320 -8.05 2.80 0.56
C VAL A 320 -7.89 1.32 0.90
N LEU A 321 -7.09 1.01 1.91
CA LEU A 321 -7.00 -0.30 2.56
C LEU A 321 -7.23 -0.16 4.05
N ASN A 322 -7.85 -1.17 4.66
CA ASN A 322 -8.00 -1.24 6.11
C ASN A 322 -6.75 -1.81 6.82
N THR A 323 -6.76 -1.83 8.15
CA THR A 323 -5.65 -2.32 8.98
C THR A 323 -5.29 -3.79 8.75
N GLU A 324 -6.26 -4.67 8.50
CA GLU A 324 -6.02 -6.08 8.20
C GLU A 324 -5.41 -6.27 6.82
N GLU A 325 -5.92 -5.54 5.82
CA GLU A 325 -5.40 -5.57 4.45
C GLU A 325 -3.95 -5.08 4.43
N LEU A 326 -3.65 -3.99 5.14
CA LEU A 326 -2.29 -3.50 5.32
C LEU A 326 -1.39 -4.52 6.03
N ALA A 327 -1.88 -5.12 7.12
CA ALA A 327 -1.16 -6.17 7.84
C ALA A 327 -0.93 -7.44 7.01
N THR A 328 -1.70 -7.66 5.94
CA THR A 328 -1.53 -8.80 5.03
C THR A 328 -0.46 -8.53 3.97
N ILE A 329 -0.34 -7.29 3.50
CA ILE A 329 0.63 -6.91 2.45
C ILE A 329 1.98 -6.46 3.00
N TYR A 330 2.03 -5.99 4.25
CA TYR A 330 3.26 -5.56 4.91
C TYR A 330 3.27 -5.99 6.38
N HIS A 331 4.07 -7.00 6.66
CA HIS A 331 4.38 -7.48 8.00
C HIS A 331 5.76 -8.12 8.00
N LEU A 332 6.35 -8.23 9.18
CA LEU A 332 7.61 -8.95 9.31
C LEU A 332 7.35 -10.45 9.13
N PRO A 333 8.16 -11.15 8.32
CA PRO A 333 7.96 -12.55 8.00
C PRO A 333 8.01 -13.44 9.24
N SER A 334 7.18 -14.47 9.24
CA SER A 334 7.18 -15.51 10.28
C SER A 334 8.49 -16.33 10.30
N HIS A 335 8.77 -16.99 11.42
CA HIS A 335 9.97 -17.83 11.60
C HIS A 335 10.13 -18.91 10.51
N LEU A 336 9.03 -19.40 9.95
CA LEU A 336 9.02 -20.38 8.86
C LEU A 336 9.63 -19.81 7.58
N VAL A 337 9.24 -18.59 7.19
CA VAL A 337 9.77 -17.90 6.01
C VAL A 337 11.20 -17.40 6.24
N LEU A 338 11.50 -17.01 7.48
CA LEU A 338 12.84 -16.55 7.89
C LEU A 338 13.92 -17.62 7.80
N THR A 339 13.59 -18.88 7.49
CA THR A 339 14.59 -19.94 7.22
C THR A 339 15.32 -19.76 5.88
N ALA A 340 14.75 -18.95 4.98
CA ALA A 340 15.38 -18.63 3.70
C ALA A 340 16.61 -17.72 3.89
N PRO A 341 17.67 -17.87 3.09
CA PRO A 341 18.94 -17.16 3.27
C PRO A 341 18.90 -15.67 2.89
N PHE A 342 17.75 -15.14 2.48
CA PHE A 342 17.61 -13.79 1.92
C PHE A 342 17.56 -12.68 2.98
N VAL A 343 17.43 -13.02 4.26
CA VAL A 343 17.38 -12.05 5.37
C VAL A 343 18.53 -12.31 6.32
N ARG A 344 19.37 -11.29 6.54
CA ARG A 344 20.46 -11.38 7.52
C ARG A 344 19.88 -11.50 8.93
N ARG A 345 20.30 -12.55 9.64
CA ARG A 345 19.93 -12.76 11.04
C ARG A 345 20.93 -12.08 11.97
N VAL A 346 20.40 -11.51 13.04
CA VAL A 346 21.21 -11.08 14.18
C VAL A 346 21.39 -12.30 15.08
N GLU A 347 22.64 -12.72 15.29
CA GLU A 347 22.97 -13.96 16.01
C GLU A 347 22.74 -13.87 17.53
N ALA A 348 22.67 -12.67 18.09
CA ALA A 348 22.49 -12.45 19.52
C ALA A 348 21.61 -11.23 19.79
N LYS A 349 20.63 -11.40 20.69
CA LYS A 349 19.82 -10.29 21.22
C LYS A 349 20.73 -9.35 22.00
N ARG A 350 20.85 -8.08 21.59
CA ARG A 350 21.45 -7.07 22.47
C ARG A 350 20.56 -7.00 23.72
N ALA A 351 21.15 -7.18 24.90
CA ALA A 351 20.43 -7.00 26.16
C ALA A 351 19.75 -5.63 26.11
N GLY A 352 18.44 -5.58 26.34
CA GLY A 352 17.68 -4.33 26.33
C GLY A 352 18.34 -3.30 27.25
N PRO A 353 18.16 -1.99 26.98
CA PRO A 353 18.75 -0.95 27.81
C PRO A 353 18.38 -1.21 29.28
N PRO A 354 19.36 -1.18 30.22
CA PRO A 354 19.10 -1.48 31.61
C PRO A 354 17.99 -0.57 32.14
N ALA A 355 17.03 -1.16 32.86
CA ALA A 355 15.95 -0.40 33.49
C ALA A 355 16.56 0.60 34.49
N GLY A 356 16.59 1.89 34.15
CA GLY A 356 17.06 2.95 35.05
C GLY A 356 17.95 4.05 34.46
N LEU A 357 18.08 4.19 33.13
CA LEU A 357 18.71 5.40 32.57
C LEU A 357 17.85 6.64 32.91
N PRO A 358 18.41 7.67 33.56
CA PRO A 358 17.66 8.89 33.87
C PRO A 358 17.20 9.53 32.56
N LEU A 359 15.88 9.72 32.41
CA LEU A 359 15.25 10.28 31.21
C LEU A 359 15.44 11.81 31.08
N PHE A 360 16.25 12.42 31.94
CA PHE A 360 16.56 13.84 31.90
C PHE A 360 17.99 14.06 32.40
N GLU A 361 18.88 14.47 31.51
CA GLU A 361 20.00 15.35 31.88
C GLU A 361 19.64 16.75 31.36
N GLU A 362 19.98 17.76 32.17
CA GLU A 362 19.47 19.15 32.23
C GLU A 362 19.34 19.93 30.90
#